data_AF-A0A6G0R6W5-F1
#
_entry.id   AF-A0A6G0R6W5-F1
#
_cell.length_a   1.000
_cell.length_b   1.000
_cell.length_c   1.000
_cell.angle_alpha   90.00
_cell.angle_beta   90.00
_cell.angle_gamma   90.00
#
_symmetry.space_group_name_H-M   'P 1'
#
loop_
_entity.id
_entity.type
_entity.pdbx_description
1 polymer ?
#
loop_
_entity_poly.entity_id
_entity_poly.type
_entity_poly.pdbx_seq_one_letter_code
_entity_poly.pdbx_strand_id
1 'polypeptide(L)'
;MAKANALVQQYIDFGDQADNDGCSGNNRCDLHLYTKKNFFEPKYTRYSHDESISCFDSDLVLGDMLYHQKITVNPLKKADGTCLDVVKPVAAGQCTRCCKMTTALREFWTNYRCGSDYDARYCDGDSDQSCTFEQCLVVNGDTLATVSARIKPDIVEDSKKVLQQLHEEDYQTVTQVHRALECTSYYGDDGQCVYMAKLSELVETTQTLNFQGDFDVNSFVHWRFKVNGDSEKWQLWKTRRQTSAETGCHWASCEAVYDNDDVLTFSDPETKISIEAWTQCGLVRSFFFYVHLHVNSAVDVCKHFGDMWYQTSVSRLPIAAQMCAYPGSDFAELTFDFHPNTGLQYSRTQLRMKVSEVVCTGTLEDRTPVEILKVAKDSPEIVTRFGVEMLHTPSTEDLTNFDVSCDFTYLDYTGAAHTKTCGRSFSIADCKGPQFDLPNAKCEYDACAGKEKAGLYEACGGKIIRSTKTSTFVDSGEKECCQGCAKTKVVCTGLMDVPETDAELMRCEPASVGGAYSNYYFPVSLLAGVTHNHPVAMLLLSGGVMTVAVTLVALHRRRTDLSSAQFDSDAYLPLLS
;
A
#
# COMPACT_ATOMS: atom_id res chain seq x y z
N MET A 1 36.20 -13.55 -30.64
CA MET A 1 37.62 -13.29 -30.93
C MET A 1 38.26 -14.53 -31.53
N ALA A 2 38.74 -15.53 -30.78
CA ALA A 2 39.42 -16.74 -31.30
C ALA A 2 38.85 -17.36 -32.61
N LYS A 3 37.54 -17.63 -32.70
CA LYS A 3 36.91 -18.15 -33.94
C LYS A 3 37.09 -17.24 -35.15
N ALA A 4 36.98 -15.93 -34.97
CA ALA A 4 37.18 -14.94 -36.04
C ALA A 4 38.65 -14.87 -36.45
N ASN A 5 39.59 -15.01 -35.50
CA ASN A 5 41.02 -15.06 -35.81
C ASN A 5 41.40 -16.33 -36.58
N ALA A 6 40.78 -17.48 -36.27
CA ALA A 6 40.96 -18.71 -37.03
C ALA A 6 40.45 -18.59 -38.49
N LEU A 7 39.35 -17.87 -38.72
CA LEU A 7 38.87 -17.58 -40.09
C LEU A 7 39.83 -16.66 -40.85
N VAL A 8 40.46 -15.69 -40.18
CA VAL A 8 41.53 -14.87 -40.76
C VAL A 8 42.72 -15.74 -41.16
N GLN A 9 43.16 -16.66 -40.30
CA GLN A 9 44.25 -17.56 -40.65
C GLN A 9 43.90 -18.42 -41.87
N GLN A 10 42.70 -19.02 -41.92
CA GLN A 10 42.24 -19.80 -43.08
C GLN A 10 42.19 -18.98 -44.37
N TYR A 11 41.86 -17.69 -44.30
CA TYR A 11 41.88 -16.80 -45.45
C TYR A 11 43.30 -16.51 -45.95
N ILE A 12 44.26 -16.31 -45.04
CA ILE A 12 45.68 -16.11 -45.37
C ILE A 12 46.25 -17.42 -45.95
N ASP A 13 46.01 -18.55 -45.29
CA ASP A 13 46.42 -19.89 -45.75
C ASP A 13 45.91 -20.19 -47.17
N PHE A 14 44.67 -19.82 -47.50
CA PHE A 14 44.13 -19.92 -48.87
C PHE A 14 44.92 -19.09 -49.88
N GLY A 15 45.29 -17.86 -49.52
CA GLY A 15 46.11 -17.00 -50.37
C GLY A 15 47.50 -17.59 -50.61
N ASP A 16 48.15 -18.06 -49.55
CA ASP A 16 49.49 -18.64 -49.64
C ASP A 16 49.52 -19.97 -50.42
N GLN A 17 48.46 -20.78 -50.31
CA GLN A 17 48.34 -22.11 -50.95
C GLN A 17 47.74 -22.09 -52.36
N ALA A 18 47.40 -20.92 -52.92
CA ALA A 18 46.89 -20.85 -54.29
C ALA A 18 47.97 -21.23 -55.32
N ASP A 19 47.76 -22.33 -56.03
CA ASP A 19 48.64 -22.79 -57.11
C ASP A 19 48.49 -21.92 -58.38
N ASN A 20 49.61 -21.71 -59.09
CA ASN A 20 49.62 -21.12 -60.42
C ASN A 20 49.77 -22.24 -61.48
N ASP A 21 49.03 -22.17 -62.59
CA ASP A 21 49.19 -23.07 -63.73
C ASP A 21 50.36 -22.69 -64.67
N GLY A 22 50.94 -21.50 -64.47
CA GLY A 22 52.13 -21.01 -65.15
C GLY A 22 53.35 -21.95 -65.02
N CYS A 23 53.97 -22.27 -66.16
CA CYS A 23 55.10 -23.21 -66.30
C CYS A 23 56.46 -22.73 -65.71
N SER A 24 56.44 -21.87 -64.70
CA SER A 24 57.61 -21.17 -64.15
C SER A 24 57.41 -20.87 -62.67
N GLY A 25 58.21 -21.51 -61.81
CA GLY A 25 58.08 -21.39 -60.36
C GLY A 25 58.27 -19.95 -59.85
N ASN A 26 57.41 -19.57 -58.89
CA ASN A 26 57.44 -18.29 -58.17
C ASN A 26 57.25 -17.02 -59.02
N ASN A 27 56.30 -17.06 -59.97
CA ASN A 27 55.88 -15.91 -60.78
C ASN A 27 54.63 -15.15 -60.25
N ARG A 28 54.16 -15.38 -59.02
CA ARG A 28 52.98 -14.67 -58.45
C ARG A 28 53.27 -13.20 -58.11
N CYS A 29 52.24 -12.36 -58.18
CA CYS A 29 52.30 -10.91 -57.93
C CYS A 29 50.98 -10.35 -57.38
N ASP A 30 50.31 -11.13 -56.53
CA ASP A 30 48.93 -10.93 -56.12
C ASP A 30 48.65 -9.56 -55.48
N LEU A 31 47.43 -9.05 -55.71
CA LEU A 31 47.01 -7.79 -55.13
C LEU A 31 46.25 -8.03 -53.83
N HIS A 32 46.91 -7.76 -52.71
CA HIS A 32 46.30 -7.80 -51.38
C HIS A 32 45.78 -6.42 -50.95
N LEU A 33 44.58 -6.42 -50.40
CA LEU A 33 43.93 -5.26 -49.78
C LEU A 33 43.39 -5.66 -48.41
N TYR A 34 43.80 -4.94 -47.36
CA TYR A 34 43.21 -5.03 -46.03
C TYR A 34 42.64 -3.67 -45.63
N THR A 35 41.40 -3.70 -45.15
CA THR A 35 40.73 -2.55 -44.55
C THR A 35 40.08 -2.92 -43.24
N LYS A 36 40.15 -2.04 -42.25
CA LYS A 36 39.58 -2.21 -40.91
C LYS A 36 38.75 -0.99 -40.55
N LYS A 37 37.55 -1.24 -40.05
CA LYS A 37 36.72 -0.29 -39.30
C LYS A 37 36.87 -0.65 -37.83
N ASN A 38 37.43 0.23 -37.02
CA ASN A 38 37.62 -0.06 -35.58
C ASN A 38 36.39 0.34 -34.76
N PHE A 39 36.38 -0.01 -33.47
CA PHE A 39 35.37 0.49 -32.53
C PHE A 39 35.28 2.02 -32.59
N PHE A 40 34.06 2.57 -32.50
CA PHE A 40 33.77 4.01 -32.60
C PHE A 40 34.12 4.70 -33.93
N GLU A 41 34.74 4.01 -34.88
CA GLU A 41 35.08 4.58 -36.18
C GLU A 41 33.90 4.46 -37.17
N PRO A 42 33.53 5.54 -37.88
CA PRO A 42 32.39 5.51 -38.80
C PRO A 42 32.69 4.82 -40.12
N LYS A 43 33.97 4.62 -40.48
CA LYS A 43 34.41 4.18 -41.82
C LYS A 43 35.54 3.15 -41.75
N TYR A 44 35.72 2.42 -42.85
CA TYR A 44 36.88 1.57 -43.07
C TYR A 44 38.11 2.41 -43.44
N THR A 45 39.26 2.07 -42.84
CA THR A 45 40.59 2.63 -43.16
C THR A 45 41.47 1.50 -43.73
N ARG A 46 42.38 1.82 -44.66
CA ARG A 46 43.33 0.87 -45.25
C ARG A 46 44.57 0.72 -44.38
N TYR A 47 45.06 -0.51 -44.21
CA TYR A 47 46.23 -0.89 -43.41
C TYR A 47 47.17 -1.80 -44.21
N SER A 48 48.36 -2.14 -43.67
CA SER A 48 49.25 -3.14 -44.31
C SER A 48 48.60 -4.52 -44.30
N HIS A 49 48.79 -5.33 -45.34
CA HIS A 49 48.21 -6.67 -45.38
C HIS A 49 48.69 -7.55 -44.21
N ASP A 50 49.94 -7.37 -43.76
CA ASP A 50 50.53 -8.12 -42.65
C ASP A 50 49.80 -7.87 -41.31
N GLU A 51 49.16 -6.69 -41.14
CA GLU A 51 48.33 -6.36 -39.97
C GLU A 51 46.97 -7.09 -39.97
N SER A 52 46.64 -7.81 -41.05
CA SER A 52 45.38 -8.54 -41.15
C SER A 52 45.33 -9.73 -40.20
N ILE A 53 46.46 -10.42 -39.98
CA ILE A 53 46.58 -11.62 -39.12
C ILE A 53 46.23 -11.35 -37.65
N SER A 54 46.46 -10.13 -37.18
CA SER A 54 46.17 -9.69 -35.81
C SER A 54 44.86 -8.90 -35.69
N CYS A 55 44.05 -8.84 -36.77
CA CYS A 55 42.78 -8.14 -36.77
C CYS A 55 41.87 -8.52 -35.58
N PHE A 56 41.77 -9.82 -35.27
CA PHE A 56 40.90 -10.36 -34.21
C PHE A 56 41.68 -10.99 -33.06
N ASP A 57 42.96 -10.62 -32.92
CA ASP A 57 43.73 -10.92 -31.72
C ASP A 57 43.00 -10.40 -30.48
N SER A 58 42.99 -11.20 -29.40
CA SER A 58 42.09 -10.91 -28.28
C SER A 58 42.58 -9.73 -27.44
N ASP A 59 43.90 -9.60 -27.26
CA ASP A 59 44.50 -8.55 -26.44
C ASP A 59 44.45 -7.21 -27.18
N LEU A 60 44.73 -7.20 -28.49
CA LEU A 60 44.58 -6.00 -29.32
C LEU A 60 43.12 -5.56 -29.48
N VAL A 61 42.17 -6.49 -29.63
CA VAL A 61 40.73 -6.14 -29.72
C VAL A 61 40.22 -5.56 -28.41
N LEU A 62 40.57 -6.15 -27.26
CA LEU A 62 40.16 -5.63 -25.97
C LEU A 62 40.88 -4.32 -25.64
N GLY A 63 42.16 -4.19 -25.99
CA GLY A 63 42.93 -2.96 -25.84
C GLY A 63 42.34 -1.79 -26.63
N ASP A 64 42.10 -2.00 -27.94
CA ASP A 64 41.50 -0.99 -28.84
C ASP A 64 40.09 -0.55 -28.40
N MET A 65 39.37 -1.37 -27.62
CA MET A 65 38.04 -1.03 -27.11
C MET A 65 38.09 -0.37 -25.72
N LEU A 66 38.75 -1.00 -24.75
CA LEU A 66 38.68 -0.63 -23.33
C LEU A 66 39.53 0.60 -23.00
N TYR A 67 40.55 0.90 -23.79
CA TYR A 67 41.32 2.15 -23.67
C TYR A 67 40.87 3.25 -24.65
N HIS A 68 39.82 3.03 -25.42
CA HIS A 68 39.31 4.04 -26.34
C HIS A 68 38.66 5.21 -25.58
N GLN A 69 39.08 6.45 -25.85
CA GLN A 69 38.66 7.65 -25.08
C GLN A 69 37.13 7.85 -24.99
N LYS A 70 36.35 7.28 -25.91
CA LYS A 70 34.87 7.36 -25.86
C LYS A 70 34.20 6.28 -25.01
N ILE A 71 34.86 5.18 -24.63
CA ILE A 71 34.19 4.02 -23.99
C ILE A 71 33.61 4.35 -22.61
N THR A 72 34.22 5.29 -21.89
CA THR A 72 33.83 5.75 -20.55
C THR A 72 33.05 7.07 -20.53
N VAL A 73 32.76 7.65 -21.71
CA VAL A 73 31.95 8.87 -21.78
C VAL A 73 30.50 8.50 -21.46
N ASN A 74 29.82 9.26 -20.60
CA ASN A 74 28.43 9.00 -20.28
C ASN A 74 27.51 9.27 -21.51
N PRO A 75 26.88 8.25 -22.13
CA PRO A 75 26.03 8.43 -23.32
C PRO A 75 24.68 9.08 -22.99
N LEU A 76 24.32 9.16 -21.71
CA LEU A 76 23.05 9.68 -21.20
C LEU A 76 23.14 11.17 -20.85
N LYS A 77 24.31 11.81 -21.00
CA LYS A 77 24.56 13.18 -20.58
C LYS A 77 24.75 14.10 -21.79
N LYS A 78 23.97 15.18 -21.87
CA LYS A 78 24.12 16.25 -22.86
C LYS A 78 25.33 17.14 -22.54
N ALA A 79 25.73 17.98 -23.50
CA ALA A 79 26.79 18.97 -23.32
C ALA A 79 26.52 20.02 -22.22
N ASP A 80 25.24 20.32 -21.94
CA ASP A 80 24.80 21.18 -20.83
C ASP A 80 24.80 20.47 -19.46
N GLY A 81 25.14 19.17 -19.43
CA GLY A 81 25.14 18.34 -18.25
C GLY A 81 23.82 17.66 -17.90
N THR A 82 22.72 17.96 -18.60
CA THR A 82 21.39 17.39 -18.37
C THR A 82 21.24 15.98 -18.98
N CYS A 83 20.17 15.26 -18.63
CA CYS A 83 19.89 13.94 -19.20
C CYS A 83 19.50 14.02 -20.69
N LEU A 84 19.97 13.06 -21.49
CA LEU A 84 19.59 12.85 -22.86
C LEU A 84 18.28 12.03 -22.92
N ASP A 85 17.18 12.77 -22.94
CA ASP A 85 15.80 12.26 -22.98
C ASP A 85 15.42 11.73 -24.37
N VAL A 86 16.02 10.60 -24.76
CA VAL A 86 15.71 9.86 -25.99
C VAL A 86 15.66 8.36 -25.72
N VAL A 87 14.86 7.61 -26.49
CA VAL A 87 14.70 6.15 -26.31
C VAL A 87 16.03 5.41 -26.50
N LYS A 88 16.81 5.76 -27.54
CA LYS A 88 18.09 5.13 -27.88
C LYS A 88 19.22 6.16 -27.90
N PRO A 89 19.88 6.43 -26.75
CA PRO A 89 20.97 7.41 -26.65
C PRO A 89 22.26 6.97 -27.36
N VAL A 90 22.44 5.68 -27.63
CA VAL A 90 23.62 5.11 -28.30
C VAL A 90 23.28 4.64 -29.71
N ALA A 91 24.13 4.98 -30.68
CA ALA A 91 23.97 4.54 -32.06
C ALA A 91 24.23 3.02 -32.21
N ALA A 92 23.37 2.35 -32.97
CA ALA A 92 23.51 0.92 -33.24
C ALA A 92 24.84 0.61 -33.96
N GLY A 93 25.57 -0.41 -33.49
CA GLY A 93 26.85 -0.81 -34.09
C GLY A 93 28.01 0.14 -33.83
N GLN A 94 27.91 1.07 -32.87
CA GLN A 94 29.02 1.96 -32.48
C GLN A 94 30.24 1.16 -31.96
N CYS A 95 30.00 0.18 -31.09
CA CYS A 95 31.01 -0.79 -30.65
C CYS A 95 31.09 -1.99 -31.61
N THR A 96 31.45 -1.73 -32.87
CA THR A 96 31.69 -2.78 -33.87
C THR A 96 33.02 -2.58 -34.56
N ARG A 97 33.88 -3.61 -34.49
CA ARG A 97 35.12 -3.71 -35.27
C ARG A 97 34.90 -4.66 -36.43
N CYS A 98 35.13 -4.23 -37.65
CA CYS A 98 35.07 -5.08 -38.85
C CYS A 98 36.40 -5.06 -39.58
N CYS A 99 36.77 -6.21 -40.14
CA CYS A 99 37.92 -6.36 -41.02
C CYS A 99 37.48 -6.98 -42.33
N LYS A 100 37.93 -6.35 -43.42
CA LYS A 100 37.69 -6.80 -44.79
C LYS A 100 39.02 -6.98 -45.50
N MET A 101 39.19 -8.17 -46.06
CA MET A 101 40.39 -8.61 -46.75
C MET A 101 40.00 -8.99 -48.18
N THR A 102 40.87 -8.70 -49.14
CA THR A 102 40.67 -9.07 -50.54
C THR A 102 42.02 -9.40 -51.16
N THR A 103 42.09 -10.54 -51.84
CA THR A 103 43.26 -11.06 -52.54
C THR A 103 42.79 -11.35 -53.95
N ALA A 104 43.30 -10.61 -54.92
CA ALA A 104 43.14 -10.91 -56.33
C ALA A 104 44.40 -11.62 -56.83
N LEU A 105 44.24 -12.85 -57.33
CA LEU A 105 45.34 -13.66 -57.81
C LEU A 105 45.90 -13.09 -59.11
N ARG A 106 47.23 -12.99 -59.19
CA ARG A 106 47.95 -12.39 -60.33
C ARG A 106 49.29 -13.05 -60.55
N GLU A 107 49.70 -13.11 -61.81
CA GLU A 107 51.01 -13.57 -62.19
C GLU A 107 51.80 -12.57 -63.05
N PHE A 108 53.11 -12.73 -63.01
CA PHE A 108 54.05 -12.03 -63.85
C PHE A 108 54.21 -12.73 -65.20
N TRP A 109 53.90 -12.03 -66.28
CA TRP A 109 54.07 -12.52 -67.65
C TRP A 109 54.84 -11.51 -68.52
N THR A 110 55.40 -12.00 -69.63
CA THR A 110 56.19 -11.21 -70.59
C THR A 110 55.65 -11.41 -72.01
N ASN A 111 55.52 -10.33 -72.77
CA ASN A 111 54.92 -10.36 -74.10
C ASN A 111 55.98 -10.58 -75.20
N TYR A 112 56.18 -11.83 -75.62
CA TYR A 112 57.14 -12.19 -76.68
C TYR A 112 56.67 -11.87 -78.12
N ARG A 113 55.65 -11.04 -78.31
CA ARG A 113 55.22 -10.59 -79.65
C ARG A 113 56.22 -9.61 -80.25
N CYS A 114 56.44 -9.70 -81.56
CA CYS A 114 57.39 -8.83 -82.24
C CYS A 114 56.89 -7.38 -82.29
N GLY A 115 57.69 -6.45 -81.72
CA GLY A 115 57.40 -5.00 -81.75
C GLY A 115 56.99 -4.39 -80.40
N SER A 116 56.90 -5.18 -79.33
CA SER A 116 56.84 -4.68 -77.94
C SER A 116 58.24 -4.63 -77.30
N ASP A 117 58.36 -3.95 -76.16
CA ASP A 117 59.55 -4.00 -75.31
C ASP A 117 59.77 -5.44 -74.83
N TYR A 118 60.74 -6.14 -75.45
CA TYR A 118 60.94 -7.60 -75.28
C TYR A 118 61.30 -8.04 -73.85
N ASP A 119 61.66 -7.09 -72.98
CA ASP A 119 62.03 -7.32 -71.57
C ASP A 119 61.00 -6.78 -70.56
N ALA A 120 59.85 -6.25 -71.02
CA ALA A 120 58.82 -5.71 -70.13
C ALA A 120 58.00 -6.81 -69.44
N ARG A 121 58.11 -6.89 -68.11
CA ARG A 121 57.36 -7.80 -67.24
C ARG A 121 56.10 -7.12 -66.72
N TYR A 122 54.94 -7.70 -67.02
CA TYR A 122 53.63 -7.22 -66.57
C TYR A 122 53.12 -8.08 -65.42
N CYS A 123 52.38 -7.49 -64.48
CA CYS A 123 51.67 -8.22 -63.42
C CYS A 123 50.17 -8.08 -63.66
N ASP A 124 49.49 -9.17 -63.98
CA ASP A 124 48.06 -9.16 -64.29
C ASP A 124 47.40 -10.47 -63.85
N GLY A 125 46.07 -10.51 -63.85
CA GLY A 125 45.30 -11.70 -63.49
C GLY A 125 43.82 -11.52 -63.76
N ASP A 126 43.12 -12.63 -63.98
CA ASP A 126 41.71 -12.61 -64.36
C ASP A 126 40.83 -11.98 -63.28
N SER A 127 39.86 -11.17 -63.71
CA SER A 127 39.07 -10.33 -62.81
C SER A 127 38.08 -11.11 -61.92
N ASP A 128 37.84 -12.38 -62.20
CA ASP A 128 37.05 -13.29 -61.38
C ASP A 128 37.89 -14.11 -60.37
N GLN A 129 39.22 -14.15 -60.51
CA GLN A 129 40.14 -14.85 -59.60
C GLN A 129 40.43 -14.01 -58.34
N SER A 130 39.38 -13.69 -57.59
CA SER A 130 39.51 -12.95 -56.33
C SER A 130 38.75 -13.60 -55.18
N CYS A 131 39.39 -13.59 -54.01
CA CYS A 131 38.80 -14.04 -52.75
C CYS A 131 38.56 -12.82 -51.85
N THR A 132 37.39 -12.76 -51.22
CA THR A 132 37.00 -11.69 -50.30
C THR A 132 36.55 -12.26 -48.96
N PHE A 133 37.08 -11.74 -47.88
CA PHE A 133 36.66 -12.06 -46.51
C PHE A 133 36.20 -10.79 -45.81
N GLU A 134 35.06 -10.84 -45.13
CA GLU A 134 34.58 -9.75 -44.26
C GLU A 134 33.97 -10.34 -42.99
N GLN A 135 34.47 -9.92 -41.84
CA GLN A 135 33.99 -10.36 -40.53
C GLN A 135 33.92 -9.16 -39.59
N CYS A 136 32.94 -9.17 -38.70
CA CYS A 136 32.79 -8.18 -37.64
C CYS A 136 32.75 -8.82 -36.26
N LEU A 137 33.28 -8.11 -35.26
CA LEU A 137 33.02 -8.32 -33.84
C LEU A 137 32.13 -7.18 -33.36
N VAL A 138 31.00 -7.52 -32.76
CA VAL A 138 30.05 -6.58 -32.16
C VAL A 138 30.10 -6.77 -30.65
N VAL A 139 30.20 -5.67 -29.92
CA VAL A 139 29.99 -5.62 -28.47
C VAL A 139 28.75 -4.79 -28.23
N ASN A 140 27.77 -5.38 -27.55
CA ASN A 140 26.56 -4.74 -27.05
C ASN A 140 26.72 -4.43 -25.54
N GLY A 141 25.85 -3.59 -24.98
CA GLY A 141 25.92 -3.23 -23.55
C GLY A 141 25.83 -4.43 -22.60
N ASP A 142 24.91 -5.36 -22.85
CA ASP A 142 24.73 -6.62 -22.12
C ASP A 142 25.91 -7.60 -22.24
N THR A 143 26.63 -7.56 -23.37
CA THR A 143 27.88 -8.32 -23.54
C THR A 143 29.09 -7.65 -22.88
N LEU A 144 29.08 -6.31 -22.73
CA LEU A 144 30.18 -5.55 -22.12
C LEU A 144 30.13 -5.61 -20.59
N ALA A 145 28.94 -5.47 -20.01
CA ALA A 145 28.74 -5.42 -18.57
C ALA A 145 27.56 -6.29 -18.13
N THR A 146 27.61 -6.77 -16.90
CA THR A 146 26.47 -7.34 -16.18
C THR A 146 26.07 -6.38 -15.08
N VAL A 147 24.76 -6.14 -14.94
CA VAL A 147 24.19 -5.24 -13.93
C VAL A 147 22.99 -5.88 -13.22
N SER A 148 22.76 -5.47 -11.98
CA SER A 148 21.49 -5.71 -11.29
C SER A 148 21.00 -4.44 -10.59
N ALA A 149 19.69 -4.31 -10.45
CA ALA A 149 19.05 -3.37 -9.55
C ALA A 149 17.97 -4.15 -8.78
N ARG A 150 17.84 -3.90 -7.47
CA ARG A 150 16.82 -4.51 -6.61
C ARG A 150 16.47 -3.60 -5.44
N ILE A 151 15.27 -3.72 -4.91
CA ILE A 151 14.86 -3.06 -3.67
C ILE A 151 15.79 -3.51 -2.54
N LYS A 152 16.26 -2.59 -1.70
CA LYS A 152 17.17 -2.94 -0.60
C LYS A 152 16.49 -3.87 0.45
N PRO A 153 17.23 -4.74 1.15
CA PRO A 153 16.65 -5.71 2.09
C PRO A 153 15.84 -5.09 3.24
N ASP A 154 16.27 -3.96 3.79
CA ASP A 154 15.58 -3.18 4.83
C ASP A 154 14.25 -2.61 4.32
N ILE A 155 14.26 -2.03 3.11
CA ILE A 155 13.05 -1.51 2.44
C ILE A 155 12.05 -2.65 2.15
N VAL A 156 12.54 -3.85 1.82
CA VAL A 156 11.74 -5.07 1.69
C VAL A 156 11.13 -5.51 3.03
N GLU A 157 11.89 -5.46 4.14
CA GLU A 157 11.37 -5.78 5.47
C GLU A 157 10.30 -4.79 5.93
N ASP A 158 10.51 -3.49 5.73
CA ASP A 158 9.49 -2.48 6.05
C ASP A 158 8.23 -2.64 5.20
N SER A 159 8.39 -2.95 3.91
CA SER A 159 7.25 -3.22 3.03
C SER A 159 6.42 -4.40 3.54
N LYS A 160 7.04 -5.46 4.05
CA LYS A 160 6.34 -6.60 4.67
C LYS A 160 5.55 -6.20 5.94
N LYS A 161 6.05 -5.27 6.76
CA LYS A 161 5.33 -4.77 7.95
C LYS A 161 4.05 -4.03 7.57
N VAL A 162 4.09 -3.23 6.50
CA VAL A 162 2.91 -2.56 5.94
C VAL A 162 1.91 -3.59 5.40
N LEU A 163 2.36 -4.52 4.56
CA LEU A 163 1.51 -5.56 3.96
C LEU A 163 0.81 -6.45 5.01
N GLN A 164 1.44 -6.72 6.16
CA GLN A 164 0.84 -7.48 7.27
C GLN A 164 -0.40 -6.82 7.89
N GLN A 165 -0.64 -5.52 7.67
CA GLN A 165 -1.84 -4.82 8.15
C GLN A 165 -2.92 -4.66 7.05
N LEU A 166 -2.66 -5.10 5.82
CA LEU A 166 -3.58 -5.03 4.68
C LEU A 166 -4.31 -6.37 4.46
N HIS A 167 -5.30 -6.36 3.56
CA HIS A 167 -6.10 -7.54 3.18
C HIS A 167 -5.96 -7.92 1.70
N GLU A 168 -4.93 -7.40 1.04
CA GLU A 168 -4.69 -7.54 -0.39
C GLU A 168 -3.58 -8.57 -0.61
N GLU A 169 -3.91 -9.68 -1.28
CA GLU A 169 -3.12 -10.92 -1.31
C GLU A 169 -2.16 -11.02 -2.52
N ASP A 170 -2.24 -10.10 -3.48
CA ASP A 170 -1.44 -10.08 -4.72
C ASP A 170 -0.22 -9.15 -4.69
N TYR A 171 -0.04 -8.37 -3.61
CA TYR A 171 1.18 -7.58 -3.40
C TYR A 171 2.42 -8.44 -3.13
N GLN A 172 3.58 -7.94 -3.57
CA GLN A 172 4.87 -8.62 -3.46
C GLN A 172 6.04 -7.66 -3.30
N THR A 173 7.04 -8.02 -2.50
CA THR A 173 8.14 -7.11 -2.16
C THR A 173 9.40 -7.30 -3.02
N VAL A 174 9.27 -7.85 -4.24
CA VAL A 174 10.39 -8.06 -5.17
C VAL A 174 10.54 -6.87 -6.13
N THR A 175 9.42 -6.34 -6.60
CA THR A 175 9.37 -5.13 -7.44
C THR A 175 8.44 -4.04 -6.91
N GLN A 176 7.73 -4.23 -5.80
CA GLN A 176 6.95 -3.19 -5.13
C GLN A 176 7.57 -2.80 -3.78
N VAL A 177 7.63 -1.49 -3.53
CA VAL A 177 7.92 -0.88 -2.23
C VAL A 177 6.60 -0.43 -1.63
N HIS A 178 6.30 -0.85 -0.40
CA HIS A 178 5.08 -0.45 0.30
C HIS A 178 5.38 0.53 1.42
N ARG A 179 4.62 1.63 1.47
CA ARG A 179 4.78 2.68 2.48
C ARG A 179 3.43 3.08 3.06
N ALA A 180 3.38 3.14 4.39
CA ALA A 180 2.29 3.78 5.11
C ALA A 180 2.46 5.30 5.06
N LEU A 181 1.36 6.00 4.85
CA LEU A 181 1.25 7.45 5.09
C LEU A 181 0.55 7.69 6.44
N GLU A 182 0.70 8.89 7.00
CA GLU A 182 0.02 9.28 8.24
C GLU A 182 -1.46 9.58 8.00
N CYS A 183 -1.79 10.12 6.83
CA CYS A 183 -3.11 10.67 6.55
C CYS A 183 -4.15 9.63 6.11
N THR A 184 -5.42 10.05 6.03
CA THR A 184 -6.58 9.20 5.71
C THR A 184 -7.03 9.30 4.25
N SER A 185 -6.47 10.23 3.47
CA SER A 185 -6.81 10.42 2.06
C SER A 185 -5.62 10.87 1.21
N TYR A 186 -5.49 10.34 -0.01
CA TYR A 186 -4.44 10.80 -0.93
C TYR A 186 -4.64 12.28 -1.26
N TYR A 187 -3.55 13.04 -1.29
CA TYR A 187 -3.55 14.50 -1.48
C TYR A 187 -4.33 15.29 -0.41
N GLY A 188 -4.64 14.69 0.74
CA GLY A 188 -5.18 15.38 1.91
C GLY A 188 -4.17 16.31 2.60
N ASP A 189 -4.65 17.04 3.59
CA ASP A 189 -3.86 17.90 4.50
C ASP A 189 -3.78 17.35 5.93
N ASP A 190 -4.36 16.17 6.18
CA ASP A 190 -4.44 15.50 7.49
C ASP A 190 -3.16 14.70 7.85
N GLY A 191 -2.01 15.39 7.92
CA GLY A 191 -0.70 14.81 8.27
C GLY A 191 0.24 14.67 7.07
N GLN A 192 1.27 13.81 7.17
CA GLN A 192 2.17 13.56 6.04
C GLN A 192 1.50 12.66 4.98
N CYS A 193 0.88 13.29 3.97
CA CYS A 193 0.28 12.62 2.79
C CYS A 193 1.24 12.35 1.63
N VAL A 194 2.55 12.60 1.79
CA VAL A 194 3.55 12.31 0.76
C VAL A 194 4.70 11.50 1.33
N TYR A 195 5.23 10.58 0.53
CA TYR A 195 6.47 9.89 0.85
C TYR A 195 7.63 10.55 0.11
N MET A 196 8.70 10.88 0.83
CA MET A 196 9.90 11.49 0.24
C MET A 196 11.10 10.57 0.46
N ALA A 197 11.79 10.22 -0.62
CA ALA A 197 12.98 9.37 -0.59
C ALA A 197 13.85 9.56 -1.84
N LYS A 198 15.16 9.32 -1.72
CA LYS A 198 16.05 9.18 -2.88
C LYS A 198 15.90 7.80 -3.50
N LEU A 199 16.15 7.69 -4.80
CA LEU A 199 16.12 6.39 -5.45
C LEU A 199 17.24 5.45 -4.94
N SER A 200 18.40 5.98 -4.52
CA SER A 200 19.44 5.19 -3.85
C SER A 200 19.10 4.74 -2.42
N GLU A 201 18.11 5.34 -1.77
CA GLU A 201 17.59 4.88 -0.48
C GLU A 201 16.72 3.64 -0.67
N LEU A 202 15.95 3.58 -1.76
CA LEU A 202 15.02 2.50 -2.09
C LEU A 202 15.69 1.30 -2.80
N VAL A 203 16.60 1.57 -3.74
CA VAL A 203 17.14 0.58 -4.70
C VAL A 203 18.66 0.53 -4.63
N GLU A 204 19.20 -0.68 -4.41
CA GLU A 204 20.63 -0.95 -4.60
C GLU A 204 20.93 -1.46 -6.01
N THR A 205 22.15 -1.21 -6.48
CA THR A 205 22.62 -1.54 -7.83
C THR A 205 23.99 -2.23 -7.76
N THR A 206 24.18 -3.29 -8.53
CA THR A 206 25.49 -3.91 -8.75
C THR A 206 25.89 -3.84 -10.22
N GLN A 207 27.19 -3.77 -10.50
CA GLN A 207 27.73 -3.70 -11.85
C GLN A 207 29.12 -4.30 -11.93
N THR A 208 29.37 -5.07 -12.99
CA THR A 208 30.66 -5.72 -13.28
C THR A 208 30.90 -5.71 -14.78
N LEU A 209 32.15 -5.47 -15.22
CA LEU A 209 32.52 -5.74 -16.62
C LEU A 209 32.63 -7.25 -16.86
N ASN A 210 32.25 -7.70 -18.05
CA ASN A 210 32.36 -9.09 -18.46
C ASN A 210 33.76 -9.45 -19.02
N PHE A 211 34.69 -8.50 -19.02
CA PHE A 211 36.08 -8.65 -19.45
C PHE A 211 37.03 -8.48 -18.26
N GLN A 212 38.17 -9.17 -18.31
CA GLN A 212 39.19 -9.10 -17.25
C GLN A 212 40.00 -7.81 -17.35
N GLY A 213 40.32 -7.22 -16.19
CA GLY A 213 41.20 -6.07 -16.04
C GLY A 213 40.88 -5.26 -14.79
N ASP A 214 41.80 -4.41 -14.37
CA ASP A 214 41.63 -3.49 -13.24
C ASP A 214 41.06 -2.16 -13.75
N PHE A 215 39.73 -2.10 -13.87
CA PHE A 215 38.99 -0.97 -14.41
C PHE A 215 37.94 -0.48 -13.41
N ASP A 216 37.80 0.83 -13.26
CA ASP A 216 36.65 1.41 -12.56
C ASP A 216 35.36 1.20 -13.37
N VAL A 217 34.57 0.19 -12.98
CA VAL A 217 33.31 -0.16 -13.64
C VAL A 217 32.31 1.01 -13.66
N ASN A 218 32.38 1.91 -12.67
CA ASN A 218 31.52 3.10 -12.60
C ASN A 218 31.76 4.08 -13.75
N SER A 219 32.94 4.03 -14.37
CA SER A 219 33.27 4.81 -15.56
C SER A 219 32.66 4.24 -16.85
N PHE A 220 32.19 2.99 -16.87
CA PHE A 220 31.64 2.34 -18.08
C PHE A 220 30.11 2.23 -18.08
N VAL A 221 29.52 2.04 -16.89
CA VAL A 221 28.08 1.82 -16.72
C VAL A 221 27.43 3.09 -16.15
N HIS A 222 26.51 3.66 -16.92
CA HIS A 222 25.81 4.90 -16.58
C HIS A 222 24.33 4.63 -16.42
N TRP A 223 23.72 5.20 -15.38
CA TRP A 223 22.33 4.96 -15.03
C TRP A 223 21.44 6.16 -15.36
N ARG A 224 20.19 5.86 -15.74
CA ARG A 224 19.09 6.81 -15.79
C ARG A 224 17.83 6.21 -15.19
N PHE A 225 16.92 7.07 -14.75
CA PHE A 225 15.61 6.67 -14.26
C PHE A 225 14.52 7.59 -14.81
N LYS A 226 13.27 7.15 -14.68
CA LYS A 226 12.07 7.89 -15.05
C LYS A 226 10.94 7.52 -14.10
N VAL A 227 10.24 8.51 -13.58
CA VAL A 227 9.06 8.33 -12.72
C VAL A 227 7.79 8.39 -13.59
N ASN A 228 6.71 7.76 -13.14
CA ASN A 228 5.41 7.70 -13.82
C ASN A 228 5.45 7.18 -15.28
N GLY A 229 6.28 6.17 -15.54
CA GLY A 229 6.24 5.41 -16.79
C GLY A 229 6.73 6.22 -17.99
N ASP A 230 5.84 6.54 -18.94
CA ASP A 230 6.18 7.26 -20.19
C ASP A 230 5.89 8.76 -20.16
N SER A 231 5.16 9.28 -19.16
CA SER A 231 4.67 10.67 -19.13
C SER A 231 5.77 11.72 -18.85
N GLU A 232 6.81 11.36 -18.11
CA GLU A 232 7.87 12.29 -17.70
C GLU A 232 9.07 12.31 -18.66
N LYS A 233 10.23 12.80 -18.19
CA LYS A 233 11.50 12.78 -18.92
C LYS A 233 12.49 11.84 -18.24
N TRP A 234 13.42 11.27 -18.99
CA TRP A 234 14.56 10.58 -18.40
C TRP A 234 15.40 11.55 -17.56
N GLN A 235 15.84 11.08 -16.40
CA GLN A 235 16.69 11.77 -15.45
C GLN A 235 17.98 10.97 -15.26
N LEU A 236 19.11 11.67 -15.10
CA LEU A 236 20.40 11.01 -14.78
C LEU A 236 20.33 10.41 -13.38
N TRP A 237 20.97 9.26 -13.16
CA TRP A 237 21.07 8.64 -11.83
C TRP A 237 22.51 8.25 -11.49
N LYS A 238 22.91 8.47 -10.23
CA LYS A 238 24.18 8.00 -9.64
C LYS A 238 25.40 8.24 -10.53
N THR A 239 25.53 9.45 -11.10
CA THR A 239 26.48 9.70 -12.20
C THR A 239 27.94 9.75 -11.77
N ARG A 240 28.19 10.15 -10.53
CA ARG A 240 29.51 10.18 -9.90
C ARG A 240 29.35 9.95 -8.41
N ARG A 241 30.15 9.06 -7.81
CA ARG A 241 30.25 8.94 -6.35
C ARG A 241 31.06 10.13 -5.81
N GLN A 242 30.51 10.85 -4.85
CA GLN A 242 31.20 11.98 -4.22
C GLN A 242 32.37 11.51 -3.35
N THR A 243 33.41 12.33 -3.26
CA THR A 243 34.60 12.03 -2.46
C THR A 243 34.36 12.27 -0.97
N SER A 244 35.25 11.75 -0.13
CA SER A 244 35.26 12.02 1.32
C SER A 244 35.51 13.49 1.65
N ALA A 245 36.18 14.24 0.75
CA ALA A 245 36.39 15.67 0.89
C ALA A 245 35.11 16.50 0.60
N GLU A 246 34.27 16.04 -0.34
CA GLU A 246 32.99 16.69 -0.67
C GLU A 246 31.91 16.39 0.37
N THR A 247 31.90 15.17 0.89
CA THR A 247 30.90 14.70 1.88
C THR A 247 31.30 14.96 3.34
N GLY A 248 32.56 15.34 3.60
CA GLY A 248 33.15 15.40 4.95
C GLY A 248 33.28 14.02 5.64
N CYS A 249 33.03 12.93 4.92
CA CYS A 249 32.84 11.59 5.46
C CYS A 249 34.05 10.71 5.15
N HIS A 250 34.95 10.54 6.14
CA HIS A 250 36.23 9.82 5.96
C HIS A 250 36.22 8.34 6.39
N TRP A 251 35.10 7.82 6.91
CA TRP A 251 35.01 6.48 7.49
C TRP A 251 34.54 5.42 6.48
N ALA A 252 35.04 4.18 6.59
CA ALA A 252 34.82 3.15 5.57
C ALA A 252 33.36 2.69 5.42
N SER A 253 32.54 2.83 6.47
CA SER A 253 31.11 2.55 6.44
C SER A 253 30.24 3.72 5.93
N CYS A 254 30.83 4.84 5.48
CA CYS A 254 30.07 5.99 4.97
C CYS A 254 29.11 5.55 3.85
N GLU A 255 27.83 5.92 3.96
CA GLU A 255 26.90 5.75 2.86
C GLU A 255 27.42 6.48 1.61
N ALA A 256 27.30 5.82 0.46
CA ALA A 256 27.80 6.35 -0.79
C ALA A 256 26.86 7.45 -1.30
N VAL A 257 27.28 8.71 -1.17
CA VAL A 257 26.60 9.86 -1.78
C VAL A 257 26.96 9.94 -3.27
N TYR A 258 25.98 10.25 -4.12
CA TYR A 258 26.16 10.39 -5.56
C TYR A 258 25.61 11.71 -6.09
N ASP A 259 26.19 12.20 -7.18
CA ASP A 259 25.59 13.24 -8.02
C ASP A 259 24.37 12.67 -8.78
N ASN A 260 23.35 13.52 -8.98
CA ASN A 260 22.06 13.17 -9.60
C ASN A 260 21.36 12.01 -8.85
N ASP A 261 21.12 12.21 -7.56
CA ASP A 261 20.36 11.32 -6.68
C ASP A 261 19.53 12.19 -5.71
N ASP A 262 18.72 13.06 -6.32
CA ASP A 262 17.88 14.03 -5.63
C ASP A 262 16.69 13.34 -4.94
N VAL A 263 16.11 14.00 -3.93
CA VAL A 263 14.93 13.48 -3.21
C VAL A 263 13.71 13.54 -4.13
N LEU A 264 13.04 12.40 -4.29
CA LEU A 264 11.78 12.27 -5.02
C LEU A 264 10.60 12.38 -4.06
N THR A 265 9.51 13.00 -4.52
CA THR A 265 8.25 13.05 -3.79
C THR A 265 7.23 12.14 -4.47
N PHE A 266 6.69 11.20 -3.71
CA PHE A 266 5.63 10.28 -4.12
C PHE A 266 4.33 10.70 -3.45
N SER A 267 3.32 11.05 -4.24
CA SER A 267 1.97 11.42 -3.80
C SER A 267 0.89 10.43 -4.26
N ASP A 268 1.16 9.73 -5.35
CA ASP A 268 0.15 8.95 -6.06
C ASP A 268 0.05 7.54 -5.42
N PRO A 269 -1.14 6.91 -5.38
CA PRO A 269 -1.33 5.60 -4.72
C PRO A 269 -0.39 4.50 -5.24
N GLU A 270 -0.06 4.57 -6.53
CA GLU A 270 0.96 3.75 -7.19
C GLU A 270 1.82 4.67 -8.07
N THR A 271 3.13 4.59 -7.93
CA THR A 271 4.10 5.30 -8.79
C THR A 271 5.06 4.30 -9.43
N LYS A 272 5.10 4.25 -10.77
CA LYS A 272 6.04 3.38 -11.51
C LYS A 272 7.38 4.07 -11.74
N ILE A 273 8.46 3.48 -11.24
CA ILE A 273 9.84 3.89 -11.49
C ILE A 273 10.46 2.94 -12.53
N SER A 274 10.95 3.48 -13.65
CA SER A 274 11.70 2.74 -14.66
C SER A 274 13.17 3.13 -14.58
N ILE A 275 14.08 2.16 -14.58
CA ILE A 275 15.53 2.35 -14.41
C ILE A 275 16.26 1.66 -15.55
N GLU A 276 17.27 2.30 -16.13
CA GLU A 276 18.11 1.70 -17.17
C GLU A 276 19.59 1.92 -16.91
N ALA A 277 20.38 0.88 -17.19
CA ALA A 277 21.84 0.93 -17.24
C ALA A 277 22.30 0.90 -18.71
N TRP A 278 23.14 1.85 -19.08
CA TRP A 278 23.71 1.99 -20.43
C TRP A 278 25.23 2.03 -20.38
N THR A 279 25.84 1.50 -21.43
CA THR A 279 27.26 1.73 -21.77
C THR A 279 27.33 2.43 -23.12
N GLN A 280 28.51 2.87 -23.53
CA GLN A 280 28.76 3.36 -24.89
C GLN A 280 28.62 2.30 -26.00
N CYS A 281 28.33 1.05 -25.64
CA CYS A 281 27.99 -0.05 -26.53
C CYS A 281 26.49 -0.39 -26.54
N GLY A 282 25.65 0.35 -25.80
CA GLY A 282 24.20 0.22 -25.80
C GLY A 282 23.60 -0.07 -24.42
N LEU A 283 22.32 -0.41 -24.41
CA LEU A 283 21.59 -0.81 -23.22
C LEU A 283 22.21 -2.08 -22.63
N VAL A 284 22.43 -2.09 -21.32
CA VAL A 284 22.83 -3.29 -20.58
C VAL A 284 21.58 -4.02 -20.09
N ARG A 285 20.72 -3.30 -19.38
CA ARG A 285 19.47 -3.83 -18.84
C ARG A 285 18.53 -2.70 -18.41
N SER A 286 17.22 -2.96 -18.52
CA SER A 286 16.17 -2.13 -17.95
C SER A 286 15.51 -2.87 -16.77
N PHE A 287 15.07 -2.12 -15.77
CA PHE A 287 14.39 -2.57 -14.56
C PHE A 287 13.16 -1.70 -14.32
N PHE A 288 12.19 -2.20 -13.57
CA PHE A 288 11.07 -1.38 -13.08
C PHE A 288 10.72 -1.76 -11.66
N PHE A 289 10.26 -0.77 -10.92
CA PHE A 289 9.76 -0.88 -9.55
C PHE A 289 8.48 -0.06 -9.42
N TYR A 290 7.64 -0.38 -8.45
CA TYR A 290 6.50 0.43 -8.07
C TYR A 290 6.63 0.88 -6.62
N VAL A 291 6.24 2.11 -6.33
CA VAL A 291 6.04 2.60 -4.97
C VAL A 291 4.55 2.66 -4.74
N HIS A 292 4.04 1.85 -3.81
CA HIS A 292 2.65 1.86 -3.37
C HIS A 292 2.54 2.60 -2.04
N LEU A 293 1.65 3.58 -2.00
CA LEU A 293 1.36 4.38 -0.82
C LEU A 293 0.03 3.91 -0.24
N HIS A 294 -0.03 3.75 1.09
CA HIS A 294 -1.21 3.27 1.79
C HIS A 294 -1.60 4.28 2.86
N VAL A 295 -2.76 4.89 2.69
CA VAL A 295 -3.38 5.80 3.68
C VAL A 295 -4.11 5.01 4.77
N ASN A 296 -4.33 5.62 5.93
CA ASN A 296 -5.15 5.06 7.00
C ASN A 296 -6.64 5.07 6.60
N SER A 297 -7.41 4.08 7.07
CA SER A 297 -8.86 4.03 6.84
C SER A 297 -9.55 5.18 7.58
N ALA A 298 -10.33 5.97 6.86
CA ALA A 298 -11.15 7.02 7.45
C ALA A 298 -12.15 6.45 8.48
N VAL A 299 -12.36 7.19 9.56
CA VAL A 299 -13.21 6.78 10.70
C VAL A 299 -14.37 7.75 10.88
N ASP A 300 -15.59 7.22 10.73
CA ASP A 300 -16.86 7.94 10.90
C ASP A 300 -17.66 7.35 12.08
N VAL A 301 -17.03 7.34 13.26
CA VAL A 301 -17.62 6.80 14.49
C VAL A 301 -18.81 7.64 14.98
N CYS A 302 -18.77 8.96 14.79
CA CYS A 302 -19.84 9.85 15.26
C CYS A 302 -21.18 9.66 14.52
N LYS A 303 -21.16 9.26 13.25
CA LYS A 303 -22.39 8.90 12.50
C LYS A 303 -23.12 7.71 13.11
N HIS A 304 -22.40 6.79 13.75
CA HIS A 304 -22.95 5.63 14.43
C HIS A 304 -23.10 5.81 15.94
N PHE A 305 -22.68 6.96 16.49
CA PHE A 305 -22.72 7.22 17.92
C PHE A 305 -24.15 7.12 18.48
N GLY A 306 -25.16 7.54 17.70
CA GLY A 306 -26.56 7.39 18.08
C GLY A 306 -27.01 5.94 18.28
N ASP A 307 -26.43 4.99 17.54
CA ASP A 307 -26.78 3.57 17.58
C ASP A 307 -26.14 2.82 18.76
N MET A 308 -25.08 3.38 19.34
CA MET A 308 -24.37 2.82 20.51
C MET A 308 -25.15 2.97 21.83
N TRP A 309 -26.28 3.70 21.83
CA TRP A 309 -27.03 4.05 23.05
C TRP A 309 -28.48 3.55 22.99
N TYR A 310 -28.81 2.62 23.89
CA TYR A 310 -30.14 2.00 23.96
C TYR A 310 -30.59 1.71 25.39
N GLN A 311 -31.89 1.44 25.55
CA GLN A 311 -32.46 0.85 26.78
C GLN A 311 -32.62 -0.67 26.58
N THR A 312 -31.90 -1.47 27.37
CA THR A 312 -31.91 -2.94 27.27
C THR A 312 -33.31 -3.50 27.56
N SER A 313 -33.99 -2.89 28.54
CA SER A 313 -35.33 -3.23 29.02
C SER A 313 -36.48 -3.00 28.02
N VAL A 314 -36.28 -2.15 27.00
CA VAL A 314 -37.37 -1.75 26.08
C VAL A 314 -37.30 -2.45 24.72
N SER A 315 -36.11 -2.60 24.13
CA SER A 315 -35.91 -3.37 22.88
C SER A 315 -34.46 -3.51 22.40
N ARG A 316 -33.47 -2.88 23.05
CA ARG A 316 -32.10 -2.66 22.50
C ARG A 316 -32.06 -1.88 21.17
N LEU A 317 -33.16 -1.25 20.76
CA LEU A 317 -33.15 -0.34 19.62
C LEU A 317 -32.54 1.01 20.03
N PRO A 318 -31.86 1.73 19.10
CA PRO A 318 -31.35 3.06 19.35
C PRO A 318 -32.44 4.01 19.86
N ILE A 319 -32.12 4.82 20.87
CA ILE A 319 -33.04 5.84 21.38
C ILE A 319 -33.33 6.85 20.25
N ALA A 320 -34.60 7.20 20.03
CA ALA A 320 -34.98 8.15 18.97
C ALA A 320 -34.74 9.61 19.38
N ALA A 321 -35.39 10.05 20.46
CA ALA A 321 -35.27 11.41 21.01
C ALA A 321 -35.54 11.45 22.52
N GLN A 322 -36.57 10.72 22.96
CA GLN A 322 -36.97 10.59 24.36
C GLN A 322 -36.76 9.15 24.82
N MET A 323 -36.27 8.97 26.06
CA MET A 323 -36.20 7.68 26.74
C MET A 323 -37.09 7.68 27.99
N CYS A 324 -37.52 6.49 28.42
CA CYS A 324 -38.40 6.36 29.56
C CYS A 324 -37.61 6.04 30.84
N ALA A 325 -38.08 6.58 31.96
CA ALA A 325 -37.75 6.05 33.28
C ALA A 325 -38.01 4.54 33.34
N TYR A 326 -37.20 3.80 34.08
CA TYR A 326 -37.45 2.39 34.33
C TYR A 326 -38.80 2.26 35.09
N PRO A 327 -39.70 1.32 34.73
CA PRO A 327 -41.08 1.34 35.21
C PRO A 327 -41.23 1.41 36.75
N GLY A 328 -41.73 2.54 37.25
CA GLY A 328 -41.94 2.81 38.68
C GLY A 328 -40.68 3.23 39.45
N SER A 329 -39.59 3.57 38.75
CA SER A 329 -38.34 4.10 39.33
C SER A 329 -38.17 5.60 39.04
N ASP A 330 -37.26 6.22 39.79
CA ASP A 330 -36.76 7.59 39.62
C ASP A 330 -35.54 7.72 38.67
N PHE A 331 -35.18 6.65 37.96
CA PHE A 331 -34.04 6.61 37.03
C PHE A 331 -34.39 5.93 35.70
N ALA A 332 -33.70 6.30 34.63
CA ALA A 332 -33.71 5.59 33.36
C ALA A 332 -32.52 4.62 33.24
N GLU A 333 -32.76 3.43 32.67
CA GLU A 333 -31.69 2.51 32.28
C GLU A 333 -31.13 2.95 30.91
N LEU A 334 -29.81 3.14 30.83
CA LEU A 334 -29.09 3.52 29.62
C LEU A 334 -27.86 2.61 29.45
N THR A 335 -27.74 1.98 28.28
CA THR A 335 -26.59 1.13 27.93
C THR A 335 -25.79 1.76 26.81
N PHE A 336 -24.47 1.76 26.99
CA PHE A 336 -23.47 2.02 25.96
C PHE A 336 -22.95 0.69 25.40
N ASP A 337 -22.95 0.56 24.08
CA ASP A 337 -22.50 -0.63 23.36
C ASP A 337 -21.60 -0.21 22.18
N PHE A 338 -20.31 -0.50 22.29
CA PHE A 338 -19.28 -0.11 21.33
C PHE A 338 -18.45 -1.31 20.90
N HIS A 339 -18.42 -1.55 19.58
CA HIS A 339 -17.48 -2.45 18.94
C HIS A 339 -16.33 -1.66 18.29
N PRO A 340 -15.09 -2.19 18.29
CA PRO A 340 -13.90 -1.52 17.73
C PRO A 340 -13.90 -1.45 16.19
N ASN A 341 -14.95 -1.98 15.54
CA ASN A 341 -15.19 -1.87 14.11
C ASN A 341 -16.12 -0.69 13.76
N THR A 342 -16.80 -0.08 14.74
CA THR A 342 -17.87 0.90 14.48
C THR A 342 -17.30 2.18 13.86
N GLY A 343 -17.87 2.59 12.72
CA GLY A 343 -17.40 3.73 11.95
C GLY A 343 -16.12 3.50 11.14
N LEU A 344 -15.43 2.36 11.28
CA LEU A 344 -14.30 2.02 10.41
C LEU A 344 -14.78 1.64 9.01
N GLN A 345 -14.32 2.36 7.99
CA GLN A 345 -14.61 1.97 6.60
C GLN A 345 -13.72 0.80 6.20
N TYR A 346 -14.32 -0.32 5.79
CA TYR A 346 -13.57 -1.47 5.28
C TYR A 346 -12.97 -1.15 3.90
N SER A 347 -11.65 -1.29 3.81
CA SER A 347 -10.90 -1.28 2.56
C SER A 347 -9.83 -2.36 2.60
N ARG A 348 -9.44 -2.89 1.43
CA ARG A 348 -8.35 -3.86 1.29
C ARG A 348 -6.97 -3.19 1.16
N THR A 349 -6.96 -1.96 0.64
CA THR A 349 -5.78 -1.18 0.24
C THR A 349 -5.33 -0.16 1.30
N GLN A 350 -6.16 0.11 2.32
CA GLN A 350 -5.92 1.11 3.36
C GLN A 350 -5.56 0.44 4.71
N LEU A 351 -4.79 1.17 5.51
CA LEU A 351 -4.31 0.71 6.81
C LEU A 351 -5.37 0.92 7.88
N ARG A 352 -5.78 -0.17 8.53
CA ARG A 352 -6.83 -0.11 9.55
C ARG A 352 -6.31 0.50 10.86
N MET A 353 -6.88 1.64 11.26
CA MET A 353 -6.64 2.25 12.56
C MET A 353 -7.18 1.38 13.72
N LYS A 354 -6.55 1.47 14.89
CA LYS A 354 -6.91 0.72 16.10
C LYS A 354 -7.39 1.66 17.19
N VAL A 355 -8.52 1.37 17.82
CA VAL A 355 -8.96 2.10 19.02
C VAL A 355 -7.97 1.80 20.15
N SER A 356 -7.55 2.80 20.91
CA SER A 356 -6.69 2.64 22.09
C SER A 356 -7.35 3.13 23.38
N GLU A 357 -8.20 4.15 23.31
CA GLU A 357 -8.93 4.68 24.46
C GLU A 357 -10.33 5.14 24.04
N VAL A 358 -11.32 4.89 24.91
CA VAL A 358 -12.65 5.50 24.85
C VAL A 358 -12.93 6.14 26.21
N VAL A 359 -13.21 7.44 26.23
CA VAL A 359 -13.59 8.21 27.42
C VAL A 359 -14.95 8.86 27.18
N CYS A 360 -15.94 8.59 28.02
CA CYS A 360 -17.24 9.26 27.96
C CYS A 360 -17.47 10.12 29.20
N THR A 361 -18.04 11.29 28.96
CA THR A 361 -18.51 12.24 29.96
C THR A 361 -20.02 12.39 29.89
N GLY A 362 -20.66 12.54 31.04
CA GLY A 362 -22.11 12.73 31.18
C GLY A 362 -22.46 14.00 31.96
N THR A 363 -23.55 14.66 31.58
CA THR A 363 -24.00 15.94 32.14
C THR A 363 -25.52 15.91 32.34
N LEU A 364 -26.01 16.24 33.54
CA LEU A 364 -27.44 16.38 33.85
C LEU A 364 -27.86 17.84 33.84
N GLU A 365 -28.60 18.25 32.81
CA GLU A 365 -28.84 19.67 32.43
C GLU A 365 -27.52 20.48 32.40
N ASP A 366 -27.58 21.79 32.66
CA ASP A 366 -26.44 22.72 32.68
C ASP A 366 -25.43 22.55 33.86
N ARG A 367 -25.29 21.35 34.43
CA ARG A 367 -24.36 21.07 35.55
C ARG A 367 -22.94 20.80 35.06
N THR A 368 -21.97 20.73 35.98
CA THR A 368 -20.61 20.30 35.59
C THR A 368 -20.62 18.83 35.14
N PRO A 369 -19.98 18.50 33.99
CA PRO A 369 -19.88 17.12 33.51
C PRO A 369 -18.98 16.25 34.40
N VAL A 370 -19.17 14.92 34.31
CA VAL A 370 -18.34 13.91 35.00
C VAL A 370 -17.93 12.79 34.03
N GLU A 371 -16.76 12.19 34.22
CA GLU A 371 -16.37 10.96 33.53
C GLU A 371 -17.29 9.80 33.97
N ILE A 372 -18.01 9.20 33.03
CA ILE A 372 -18.92 8.07 33.26
C ILE A 372 -18.28 6.73 32.84
N LEU A 373 -17.34 6.79 31.89
CA LEU A 373 -16.65 5.63 31.33
C LEU A 373 -15.24 6.02 30.90
N LYS A 374 -14.27 5.18 31.22
CA LYS A 374 -12.92 5.23 30.67
C LYS A 374 -12.40 3.82 30.45
N VAL A 375 -12.05 3.50 29.21
CA VAL A 375 -11.49 2.21 28.81
C VAL A 375 -10.26 2.46 27.96
N ALA A 376 -9.07 2.28 28.54
CA ALA A 376 -7.79 2.33 27.86
C ALA A 376 -7.30 0.89 27.60
N LYS A 377 -7.55 0.38 26.39
CA LYS A 377 -7.24 -0.99 25.97
C LYS A 377 -7.25 -1.06 24.43
N ASP A 378 -6.37 -1.87 23.86
CA ASP A 378 -6.33 -2.08 22.41
C ASP A 378 -7.62 -2.71 21.87
N SER A 379 -8.28 -2.00 20.96
CA SER A 379 -9.49 -2.39 20.23
C SER A 379 -10.55 -3.06 21.12
N PRO A 380 -11.09 -2.35 22.13
CA PRO A 380 -11.98 -2.94 23.11
C PRO A 380 -13.39 -3.08 22.55
N GLU A 381 -14.03 -4.21 22.85
CA GLU A 381 -15.49 -4.27 22.90
C GLU A 381 -15.92 -3.78 24.27
N ILE A 382 -16.86 -2.82 24.30
CA ILE A 382 -17.34 -2.18 25.53
C ILE A 382 -18.85 -2.27 25.56
N VAL A 383 -19.37 -3.00 26.54
CA VAL A 383 -20.77 -2.91 26.94
C VAL A 383 -20.79 -2.39 28.37
N THR A 384 -21.45 -1.27 28.64
CA THR A 384 -21.55 -0.72 30.00
C THR A 384 -22.92 -0.11 30.22
N ARG A 385 -23.51 -0.40 31.38
CA ARG A 385 -24.85 0.08 31.76
C ARG A 385 -24.77 1.14 32.85
N PHE A 386 -25.71 2.06 32.79
CA PHE A 386 -25.85 3.18 33.71
C PHE A 386 -27.32 3.31 34.10
N GLY A 387 -27.58 3.68 35.36
CA GLY A 387 -28.83 4.31 35.77
C GLY A 387 -28.65 5.81 35.70
N VAL A 388 -29.53 6.55 35.02
CA VAL A 388 -29.52 8.01 35.01
C VAL A 388 -30.66 8.51 35.89
N GLU A 389 -30.33 9.09 37.04
CA GLU A 389 -31.30 9.61 38.02
C GLU A 389 -32.00 10.86 37.46
N MET A 390 -33.34 10.86 37.52
CA MET A 390 -34.15 12.02 37.13
C MET A 390 -34.08 13.11 38.19
N LEU A 391 -34.24 14.37 37.79
CA LEU A 391 -34.15 15.48 38.73
C LEU A 391 -35.37 15.56 39.65
N HIS A 392 -35.19 15.09 40.89
CA HIS A 392 -36.21 15.13 41.92
C HIS A 392 -36.61 16.57 42.27
N THR A 393 -37.67 17.04 41.63
CA THR A 393 -38.37 18.29 41.87
C THR A 393 -39.71 17.98 42.58
N PRO A 394 -40.20 18.80 43.54
CA PRO A 394 -41.41 18.48 44.32
C PRO A 394 -42.69 18.33 43.48
N SER A 395 -42.68 18.85 42.25
CA SER A 395 -43.42 18.31 41.12
C SER A 395 -42.36 17.94 40.09
N THR A 396 -42.21 16.65 39.77
CA THR A 396 -41.25 16.19 38.74
C THR A 396 -41.47 17.00 37.47
N GLU A 397 -40.46 17.72 36.99
CA GLU A 397 -40.49 18.20 35.61
C GLU A 397 -40.66 16.97 34.70
N ASP A 398 -41.57 17.05 33.72
CA ASP A 398 -41.92 15.91 32.84
C ASP A 398 -40.74 15.41 31.99
N LEU A 399 -39.59 16.09 32.08
CA LEU A 399 -38.37 15.86 31.31
C LEU A 399 -37.14 16.09 32.21
N THR A 400 -36.11 15.25 32.08
CA THR A 400 -34.74 15.52 32.53
C THR A 400 -33.80 15.29 31.36
N ASN A 401 -33.00 16.29 30.99
CA ASN A 401 -32.02 16.17 29.91
C ASN A 401 -30.69 15.63 30.43
N PHE A 402 -30.12 14.72 29.64
CA PHE A 402 -28.84 14.10 29.87
C PHE A 402 -27.99 14.19 28.60
N ASP A 403 -26.88 14.91 28.67
CA ASP A 403 -25.93 15.06 27.58
C ASP A 403 -24.73 14.13 27.79
N VAL A 404 -24.38 13.37 26.75
CA VAL A 404 -23.19 12.53 26.72
C VAL A 404 -22.23 13.00 25.64
N SER A 405 -20.94 13.12 25.97
CA SER A 405 -19.86 13.35 25.02
C SER A 405 -18.77 12.30 25.21
N CYS A 406 -18.44 11.55 24.15
CA CYS A 406 -17.39 10.54 24.15
C CYS A 406 -16.25 10.90 23.21
N ASP A 407 -15.03 10.80 23.72
CA ASP A 407 -13.78 10.87 22.98
C ASP A 407 -13.32 9.46 22.62
N PHE A 408 -13.24 9.17 21.32
CA PHE A 408 -12.71 7.92 20.77
C PHE A 408 -11.31 8.19 20.22
N THR A 409 -10.28 7.62 20.85
CA THR A 409 -8.88 7.78 20.43
C THR A 409 -8.44 6.57 19.60
N TYR A 410 -8.01 6.86 18.38
CA TYR A 410 -7.50 5.89 17.42
C TYR A 410 -5.99 6.07 17.22
N LEU A 411 -5.25 4.98 17.15
CA LEU A 411 -3.86 4.95 16.71
C LEU A 411 -3.80 4.62 15.21
N ASP A 412 -3.04 5.41 14.47
CA ASP A 412 -2.66 5.11 13.09
C ASP A 412 -1.50 4.09 13.02
N TYR A 413 -1.04 3.78 11.81
CA TYR A 413 0.09 2.86 11.59
C TYR A 413 1.40 3.33 12.25
N THR A 414 1.63 4.64 12.37
CA THR A 414 2.83 5.20 13.01
C THR A 414 2.75 5.18 14.54
N GLY A 415 1.55 4.97 15.08
CA GLY A 415 1.24 5.06 16.50
C GLY A 415 0.86 6.47 16.96
N ALA A 416 0.64 7.42 16.04
CA ALA A 416 0.11 8.74 16.37
C ALA A 416 -1.39 8.64 16.69
N ALA A 417 -1.83 9.46 17.64
CA ALA A 417 -3.17 9.41 18.23
C ALA A 417 -4.10 10.44 17.60
N HIS A 418 -5.26 9.97 17.14
CA HIS A 418 -6.32 10.74 16.50
C HIS A 418 -7.61 10.59 17.30
N THR A 419 -8.03 11.66 17.98
CA THR A 419 -9.26 11.63 18.79
C THR A 419 -10.46 12.18 18.01
N LYS A 420 -11.60 11.47 18.11
CA LYS A 420 -12.90 11.92 17.59
C LYS A 420 -13.88 12.09 18.75
N THR A 421 -14.31 13.32 18.99
CA THR A 421 -15.34 13.66 19.99
C THR A 421 -16.73 13.54 19.35
N CYS A 422 -17.61 12.74 19.94
CA CYS A 422 -18.99 12.57 19.51
C CYS A 422 -19.95 12.90 20.66
N GLY A 423 -20.91 13.78 20.43
CA GLY A 423 -21.91 14.21 21.43
C GLY A 423 -23.32 13.75 21.09
N ARG A 424 -24.12 13.46 22.12
CA ARG A 424 -25.56 13.17 22.00
C ARG A 424 -26.33 13.61 23.25
N SER A 425 -27.41 14.35 23.04
CA SER A 425 -28.41 14.68 24.06
C SER A 425 -29.52 13.62 24.11
N PHE A 426 -30.04 13.37 25.30
CA PHE A 426 -31.22 12.54 25.56
C PHE A 426 -32.17 13.28 26.47
N SER A 427 -33.48 13.11 26.27
CA SER A 427 -34.50 13.57 27.20
C SER A 427 -35.17 12.38 27.88
N ILE A 428 -35.11 12.32 29.21
CA ILE A 428 -35.71 11.28 30.05
C ILE A 428 -37.08 11.76 30.50
N ALA A 429 -38.12 10.95 30.35
CA ALA A 429 -39.44 11.24 30.91
C ALA A 429 -40.02 10.06 31.69
N ASP A 430 -40.90 10.36 32.63
CA ASP A 430 -41.67 9.32 33.30
C ASP A 430 -42.87 8.90 32.45
N CYS A 431 -42.62 7.93 31.55
CA CYS A 431 -43.61 7.39 30.63
C CYS A 431 -44.73 6.57 31.30
N LYS A 432 -44.67 6.31 32.62
CA LYS A 432 -45.73 5.56 33.35
C LYS A 432 -46.24 6.26 34.60
N GLY A 433 -45.63 7.39 34.95
CA GLY A 433 -45.87 8.11 36.18
C GLY A 433 -45.30 7.38 37.40
N PRO A 434 -45.00 8.11 38.48
CA PRO A 434 -44.70 7.50 39.76
C PRO A 434 -46.01 6.83 40.22
N GLN A 435 -46.05 5.49 40.39
CA GLN A 435 -47.24 4.79 40.96
C GLN A 435 -47.42 5.01 42.48
N PHE A 436 -46.77 6.03 43.01
CA PHE A 436 -46.86 6.44 44.39
C PHE A 436 -48.18 7.26 44.52
N ASP A 437 -48.88 7.09 45.64
CA ASP A 437 -50.24 7.64 45.90
C ASP A 437 -51.43 6.98 45.19
N LEU A 438 -51.38 5.66 44.97
CA LEU A 438 -52.63 4.87 44.99
C LEU A 438 -53.13 4.76 46.45
N PRO A 439 -54.36 5.20 46.78
CA PRO A 439 -54.92 4.94 48.10
C PRO A 439 -55.01 3.43 48.33
N ASN A 440 -54.43 2.97 49.45
CA ASN A 440 -54.13 1.56 49.82
C ASN A 440 -52.79 0.98 49.33
N ALA A 441 -51.81 1.78 48.91
CA ALA A 441 -50.43 1.30 48.72
C ALA A 441 -49.86 0.69 50.03
N LYS A 442 -49.16 -0.44 49.93
CA LYS A 442 -48.60 -1.18 51.11
C LYS A 442 -47.38 -0.51 51.76
N CYS A 443 -46.88 0.58 51.19
CA CYS A 443 -45.78 1.36 51.72
C CYS A 443 -46.00 2.83 51.37
N GLU A 444 -45.95 3.71 52.37
CA GLU A 444 -45.97 5.17 52.18
C GLU A 444 -44.52 5.64 51.94
N TYR A 445 -44.30 6.35 50.84
CA TYR A 445 -42.97 6.68 50.29
C TYR A 445 -42.14 7.60 51.20
N ASP A 446 -42.82 8.55 51.86
CA ASP A 446 -42.26 9.62 52.71
C ASP A 446 -41.35 9.15 53.86
N ALA A 447 -41.48 7.88 54.28
CA ALA A 447 -40.63 7.32 55.32
C ALA A 447 -39.15 7.19 54.88
N CYS A 448 -38.89 7.08 53.57
CA CYS A 448 -37.58 6.70 53.01
C CYS A 448 -37.02 7.69 51.98
N ALA A 449 -37.86 8.35 51.20
CA ALA A 449 -37.43 9.24 50.12
C ALA A 449 -36.43 10.31 50.61
N GLY A 450 -35.36 10.55 49.85
CA GLY A 450 -34.39 11.62 50.11
C GLY A 450 -33.51 11.43 51.36
N LYS A 451 -33.35 10.21 51.87
CA LYS A 451 -32.45 9.87 52.99
C LYS A 451 -31.21 9.12 52.49
N GLU A 452 -30.23 8.87 53.37
CA GLU A 452 -28.97 8.17 53.01
C GLU A 452 -29.16 6.74 52.46
N LYS A 453 -30.33 6.13 52.67
CA LYS A 453 -30.67 4.77 52.22
C LYS A 453 -31.63 4.85 51.04
N ALA A 454 -31.36 4.07 50.00
CA ALA A 454 -32.20 4.01 48.80
C ALA A 454 -33.65 3.63 49.17
N GLY A 455 -34.61 4.43 48.72
CA GLY A 455 -36.04 4.22 48.89
C GLY A 455 -36.58 3.04 48.08
N LEU A 456 -37.89 2.78 48.23
CA LEU A 456 -38.54 1.72 47.47
C LEU A 456 -38.56 2.09 45.97
N TYR A 457 -38.10 1.18 45.12
CA TYR A 457 -37.89 1.36 43.67
C TYR A 457 -36.82 2.38 43.25
N GLU A 458 -36.07 2.96 44.19
CA GLU A 458 -34.87 3.74 43.88
C GLU A 458 -33.67 2.82 43.53
N ALA A 459 -32.70 3.37 42.80
CA ALA A 459 -31.47 2.66 42.46
C ALA A 459 -30.58 2.40 43.70
N CYS A 460 -30.15 1.15 43.85
CA CYS A 460 -29.38 0.66 45.00
C CYS A 460 -28.06 -0.03 44.64
N GLY A 461 -27.74 -0.22 43.35
CA GLY A 461 -26.49 -0.86 42.91
C GLY A 461 -26.23 -0.64 41.43
N GLY A 462 -24.98 -0.89 41.01
CA GLY A 462 -24.48 -0.60 39.67
C GLY A 462 -23.77 0.76 39.58
N LYS A 463 -23.74 1.35 38.38
CA LYS A 463 -23.24 2.72 38.13
C LYS A 463 -24.43 3.67 37.94
N ILE A 464 -24.64 4.58 38.88
CA ILE A 464 -25.73 5.56 38.84
C ILE A 464 -25.15 6.95 38.59
N ILE A 465 -25.68 7.66 37.60
CA ILE A 465 -25.35 9.04 37.30
C ILE A 465 -26.37 9.90 38.04
N ARG A 466 -25.91 10.60 39.08
CA ARG A 466 -26.71 11.45 39.97
C ARG A 466 -26.30 12.90 39.84
N SER A 467 -27.05 13.81 40.48
CA SER A 467 -26.69 15.22 40.51
C SER A 467 -26.76 15.88 41.89
N THR A 468 -25.96 16.91 42.08
CA THR A 468 -26.11 17.91 43.15
C THR A 468 -26.80 19.16 42.59
N LYS A 469 -26.85 20.24 43.36
CA LYS A 469 -27.30 21.55 42.86
C LYS A 469 -26.42 22.14 41.75
N THR A 470 -25.18 21.68 41.60
CA THR A 470 -24.18 22.31 40.70
C THR A 470 -23.37 21.33 39.86
N SER A 471 -23.35 20.05 40.21
CA SER A 471 -22.49 19.05 39.57
C SER A 471 -23.21 17.75 39.28
N THR A 472 -22.88 17.11 38.16
CA THR A 472 -23.16 15.69 37.91
C THR A 472 -22.08 14.85 38.61
N PHE A 473 -22.42 13.66 39.10
CA PHE A 473 -21.44 12.73 39.67
C PHE A 473 -21.85 11.27 39.43
N VAL A 474 -20.86 10.36 39.44
CA VAL A 474 -21.12 8.92 39.39
C VAL A 474 -21.11 8.36 40.82
N ASP A 475 -22.20 7.69 41.15
CA ASP A 475 -22.44 6.95 42.37
C ASP A 475 -22.36 5.45 42.06
N SER A 476 -21.66 4.66 42.87
CA SER A 476 -21.41 3.25 42.55
C SER A 476 -21.32 2.35 43.78
N GLY A 477 -21.60 1.07 43.56
CA GLY A 477 -21.64 0.03 44.60
C GLY A 477 -23.03 -0.19 45.20
N GLU A 478 -23.19 -1.30 45.91
CA GLU A 478 -24.47 -1.67 46.55
C GLU A 478 -24.74 -0.81 47.80
N LYS A 479 -25.99 -0.37 47.95
CA LYS A 479 -26.50 0.43 49.08
C LYS A 479 -27.62 -0.28 49.81
N GLU A 480 -27.67 -0.09 51.12
CA GLU A 480 -28.77 -0.63 51.92
C GLU A 480 -30.11 0.01 51.54
N CYS A 481 -31.07 -0.82 51.15
CA CYS A 481 -32.46 -0.40 50.96
C CYS A 481 -33.11 0.01 52.27
N CYS A 482 -33.86 1.11 52.23
CA CYS A 482 -34.62 1.61 53.35
C CYS A 482 -35.77 0.66 53.73
N GLN A 483 -35.85 0.28 55.01
CA GLN A 483 -36.84 -0.67 55.52
C GLN A 483 -38.11 0.02 56.07
N GLY A 484 -38.44 1.23 55.59
CA GLY A 484 -39.58 2.02 56.07
C GLY A 484 -40.96 1.39 55.81
N CYS A 485 -41.02 0.40 54.89
CA CYS A 485 -42.23 -0.32 54.53
C CYS A 485 -42.69 -1.34 55.60
N ALA A 486 -43.03 -0.88 56.82
CA ALA A 486 -43.69 -1.58 57.94
C ALA A 486 -43.57 -3.13 58.05
N LYS A 487 -44.21 -3.89 57.16
CA LYS A 487 -44.29 -5.38 57.18
C LYS A 487 -43.55 -6.07 56.01
N THR A 488 -42.86 -5.31 55.17
CA THR A 488 -42.26 -5.74 53.92
C THR A 488 -40.76 -5.51 54.00
N LYS A 489 -39.97 -6.58 54.07
CA LYS A 489 -38.51 -6.48 53.90
C LYS A 489 -38.23 -5.98 52.48
N VAL A 490 -37.37 -4.98 52.33
CA VAL A 490 -36.91 -4.49 51.02
C VAL A 490 -35.48 -4.99 50.79
N VAL A 491 -35.16 -5.45 49.59
CA VAL A 491 -33.84 -5.99 49.21
C VAL A 491 -33.35 -5.36 47.91
N CYS A 492 -32.05 -5.09 47.82
CA CYS A 492 -31.44 -4.66 46.59
C CYS A 492 -31.46 -5.85 45.62
N THR A 493 -32.12 -5.68 44.47
CA THR A 493 -32.39 -6.75 43.51
C THR A 493 -31.89 -6.31 42.15
N GLY A 494 -31.13 -7.19 41.49
CA GLY A 494 -30.69 -7.03 40.13
C GLY A 494 -31.87 -6.88 39.15
N LEU A 495 -31.78 -5.92 38.22
CA LEU A 495 -32.84 -5.67 37.24
C LEU A 495 -32.79 -6.64 36.05
N MET A 496 -31.68 -7.33 35.81
CA MET A 496 -31.48 -8.14 34.61
C MET A 496 -30.55 -9.32 34.88
N ASP A 497 -30.98 -10.53 34.51
CA ASP A 497 -30.17 -11.75 34.63
C ASP A 497 -28.93 -11.69 33.71
N VAL A 498 -27.80 -11.15 34.22
CA VAL A 498 -26.52 -11.00 33.49
C VAL A 498 -25.33 -11.69 34.17
N PRO A 499 -24.28 -12.07 33.41
CA PRO A 499 -23.15 -12.83 33.96
C PRO A 499 -22.18 -12.04 34.86
N GLU A 500 -22.18 -10.71 34.81
CA GLU A 500 -21.24 -9.86 35.55
C GLU A 500 -21.93 -9.13 36.70
N THR A 501 -21.66 -9.55 37.94
CA THR A 501 -22.29 -9.06 39.16
C THR A 501 -21.93 -7.62 39.53
N ASP A 502 -20.73 -7.18 39.15
CA ASP A 502 -20.12 -5.95 39.69
C ASP A 502 -20.55 -4.69 38.92
N ALA A 503 -21.26 -4.86 37.81
CA ALA A 503 -21.79 -3.80 36.95
C ALA A 503 -23.31 -3.91 36.73
N GLU A 504 -23.99 -4.81 37.44
CA GLU A 504 -25.45 -4.94 37.30
C GLU A 504 -26.17 -3.73 37.91
N LEU A 505 -27.15 -3.19 37.17
CA LEU A 505 -28.03 -2.13 37.65
C LEU A 505 -29.07 -2.75 38.60
N MET A 506 -29.12 -2.29 39.84
CA MET A 506 -29.96 -2.88 40.90
C MET A 506 -30.94 -1.86 41.49
N ARG A 507 -32.10 -2.36 41.92
CA ARG A 507 -33.21 -1.57 42.48
C ARG A 507 -33.72 -2.16 43.78
N CYS A 508 -34.16 -1.30 44.70
CA CYS A 508 -34.79 -1.74 45.95
C CYS A 508 -36.20 -2.28 45.72
N GLU A 509 -36.38 -3.59 45.88
CA GLU A 509 -37.67 -4.27 45.67
C GLU A 509 -38.18 -4.97 46.95
N PRO A 510 -39.51 -5.17 47.08
CA PRO A 510 -40.09 -6.03 48.11
C PRO A 510 -39.53 -7.45 48.04
N ALA A 511 -38.90 -7.92 49.12
CA ALA A 511 -38.45 -9.30 49.22
C ALA A 511 -39.64 -10.25 49.09
N SER A 512 -39.62 -11.11 48.07
CA SER A 512 -40.66 -12.11 47.87
C SER A 512 -40.68 -13.07 49.06
N VAL A 513 -41.82 -13.11 49.77
CA VAL A 513 -42.05 -14.11 50.82
C VAL A 513 -42.08 -15.48 50.13
N GLY A 514 -41.22 -16.38 50.56
CA GLY A 514 -40.76 -17.51 49.74
C GLY A 514 -41.87 -18.42 49.20
N GLY A 515 -41.76 -18.73 47.90
CA GLY A 515 -42.55 -19.77 47.22
C GLY A 515 -43.86 -19.29 46.58
N ALA A 516 -44.04 -19.63 45.31
CA ALA A 516 -45.30 -19.52 44.54
C ALA A 516 -45.72 -18.15 43.95
N TYR A 517 -44.76 -17.25 43.65
CA TYR A 517 -44.93 -16.20 42.63
C TYR A 517 -43.68 -16.05 41.74
N SER A 518 -43.20 -17.15 41.16
CA SER A 518 -42.56 -17.03 39.83
C SER A 518 -43.66 -16.80 38.79
N ASN A 519 -43.39 -15.96 37.79
CA ASN A 519 -44.33 -15.59 36.73
C ASN A 519 -45.66 -14.98 37.19
N TYR A 520 -45.60 -13.76 37.75
CA TYR A 520 -46.46 -12.69 37.23
C TYR A 520 -45.63 -11.76 36.36
N TYR A 521 -45.29 -12.26 35.17
CA TYR A 521 -45.42 -11.41 33.99
C TYR A 521 -46.85 -10.87 34.02
N PHE A 522 -47.03 -9.61 34.43
CA PHE A 522 -48.06 -8.82 33.76
C PHE A 522 -47.62 -8.78 32.30
N PRO A 523 -48.39 -9.32 31.34
CA PRO A 523 -48.16 -8.98 29.96
C PRO A 523 -48.37 -7.48 29.87
N VAL A 524 -47.28 -6.73 29.73
CA VAL A 524 -47.35 -5.33 29.30
C VAL A 524 -47.83 -5.39 27.86
N SER A 525 -49.15 -5.44 27.72
CA SER A 525 -49.87 -5.39 26.46
C SER A 525 -49.66 -4.00 25.85
N LEU A 526 -48.49 -3.79 25.26
CA LEU A 526 -48.15 -2.63 24.44
C LEU A 526 -48.89 -2.72 23.08
N LEU A 527 -50.22 -2.72 23.15
CA LEU A 527 -51.11 -2.58 22.01
C LEU A 527 -52.30 -1.69 22.41
N ALA A 528 -52.67 -0.79 21.50
CA ALA A 528 -53.67 0.28 21.64
C ALA A 528 -53.27 1.39 22.64
N GLY A 529 -52.51 2.39 22.17
CA GLY A 529 -52.21 3.60 22.95
C GLY A 529 -51.43 4.70 22.23
N VAL A 530 -50.52 4.35 21.30
CA VAL A 530 -49.75 5.33 20.51
C VAL A 530 -49.76 4.97 19.03
N THR A 531 -50.93 5.13 18.39
CA THR A 531 -51.07 5.15 16.92
C THR A 531 -51.55 6.52 16.45
N HIS A 532 -50.84 7.56 16.85
CA HIS A 532 -50.85 8.85 16.17
C HIS A 532 -49.40 9.34 16.01
N ASN A 533 -49.06 9.76 14.79
CA ASN A 533 -47.80 10.39 14.37
C ASN A 533 -46.57 9.50 14.06
N HIS A 534 -46.72 8.32 13.43
CA HIS A 534 -45.67 7.78 12.52
C HIS A 534 -46.26 6.97 11.34
N PRO A 535 -46.12 7.40 10.07
CA PRO A 535 -46.76 6.76 8.92
C PRO A 535 -45.99 5.58 8.29
N VAL A 536 -44.98 5.01 8.95
CA VAL A 536 -44.04 4.03 8.33
C VAL A 536 -44.16 2.60 8.90
N ALA A 537 -44.89 2.38 10.01
CA ALA A 537 -44.89 1.10 10.74
C ALA A 537 -46.00 0.08 10.36
N MET A 538 -46.81 0.32 9.33
CA MET A 538 -47.89 -0.59 8.90
C MET A 538 -47.61 -1.27 7.55
N LEU A 539 -46.59 -2.14 7.50
CA LEU A 539 -46.35 -3.00 6.32
C LEU A 539 -45.70 -4.37 6.59
N LEU A 540 -45.44 -4.76 7.85
CA LEU A 540 -44.67 -5.98 8.17
C LEU A 540 -45.37 -7.06 9.01
N LEU A 541 -46.67 -6.94 9.32
CA LEU A 541 -47.40 -7.93 10.12
C LEU A 541 -48.79 -8.29 9.54
N SER A 542 -48.82 -8.98 8.39
CA SER A 542 -49.91 -9.90 8.05
C SER A 542 -49.48 -10.95 7.01
N GLY A 543 -49.87 -12.21 7.22
CA GLY A 543 -49.76 -13.27 6.19
C GLY A 543 -48.84 -14.45 6.51
N GLY A 544 -49.18 -15.25 7.52
CA GLY A 544 -48.50 -16.52 7.83
C GLY A 544 -49.46 -17.70 7.95
N VAL A 545 -49.99 -18.21 6.83
CA VAL A 545 -50.63 -19.55 6.76
C VAL A 545 -50.15 -20.24 5.49
N MET A 546 -49.50 -21.39 5.64
CA MET A 546 -48.95 -22.16 4.53
C MET A 546 -50.02 -22.93 3.74
N THR A 547 -49.91 -22.93 2.42
CA THR A 547 -50.35 -24.05 1.58
C THR A 547 -49.19 -24.48 0.67
N VAL A 548 -48.85 -25.76 0.73
CA VAL A 548 -47.72 -26.35 -0.01
C VAL A 548 -48.16 -26.70 -1.43
N ALA A 549 -47.55 -26.08 -2.44
CA ALA A 549 -47.59 -26.57 -3.83
C ALA A 549 -46.40 -26.09 -4.67
N VAL A 550 -45.47 -27.01 -4.93
CA VAL A 550 -44.66 -27.15 -6.16
C VAL A 550 -43.74 -25.99 -6.60
N THR A 551 -42.44 -26.19 -6.36
CA THR A 551 -41.26 -25.59 -7.03
C THR A 551 -41.19 -25.98 -8.54
N LEU A 552 -40.49 -25.32 -9.48
CA LEU A 552 -39.33 -24.39 -9.45
C LEU A 552 -39.15 -23.71 -10.86
N VAL A 553 -38.14 -22.83 -10.97
CA VAL A 553 -37.50 -22.27 -12.22
C VAL A 553 -38.13 -21.03 -12.88
N ALA A 554 -37.71 -19.87 -12.37
CA ALA A 554 -37.11 -18.73 -13.09
C ALA A 554 -37.51 -18.42 -14.55
N LEU A 555 -38.20 -17.30 -14.73
CA LEU A 555 -38.08 -16.44 -15.91
C LEU A 555 -36.99 -15.39 -15.66
N HIS A 556 -36.04 -15.24 -16.58
CA HIS A 556 -35.21 -14.03 -16.66
C HIS A 556 -35.08 -13.58 -18.11
N ARG A 557 -35.63 -12.40 -18.44
CA ARG A 557 -35.47 -11.77 -19.74
C ARG A 557 -35.30 -10.25 -19.62
N ARG A 558 -34.07 -9.83 -19.97
CA ARG A 558 -33.66 -8.53 -20.54
C ARG A 558 -33.54 -7.30 -19.61
N ARG A 559 -32.26 -6.99 -19.34
CA ARG A 559 -31.69 -5.63 -19.33
C ARG A 559 -32.03 -4.82 -20.58
N THR A 560 -32.00 -3.50 -20.42
CA THR A 560 -31.23 -2.52 -21.24
C THR A 560 -30.97 -1.29 -20.33
N ASP A 561 -29.91 -0.47 -20.38
CA ASP A 561 -28.50 -0.53 -20.82
C ASP A 561 -27.84 0.79 -20.28
N LEU A 562 -26.55 1.16 -20.37
CA LEU A 562 -25.35 0.63 -21.05
C LEU A 562 -24.15 0.69 -20.08
N SER A 563 -23.12 -0.16 -20.28
CA SER A 563 -21.70 0.20 -20.02
C SER A 563 -20.74 -0.85 -20.64
N SER A 564 -19.53 -0.38 -20.98
CA SER A 564 -18.32 -1.10 -21.43
C SER A 564 -18.38 -2.00 -22.68
N ALA A 565 -17.62 -1.57 -23.69
CA ALA A 565 -17.13 -2.43 -24.76
C ALA A 565 -15.74 -2.99 -24.42
N GLN A 566 -15.60 -4.30 -24.68
CA GLN A 566 -14.44 -4.98 -25.27
C GLN A 566 -13.08 -4.98 -24.57
N PHE A 567 -12.71 -6.16 -24.08
CA PHE A 567 -11.49 -6.84 -24.51
C PHE A 567 -11.79 -8.34 -24.73
N ASP A 568 -11.47 -8.85 -25.92
CA ASP A 568 -11.62 -10.28 -26.25
C ASP A 568 -10.45 -11.10 -25.69
N SER A 569 -10.76 -12.27 -25.14
CA SER A 569 -9.78 -13.32 -24.81
C SER A 569 -10.33 -14.68 -25.22
N ASP A 570 -10.21 -15.00 -26.50
CA ASP A 570 -10.61 -16.32 -27.03
C ASP A 570 -9.67 -17.41 -26.52
N ALA A 571 -10.23 -18.39 -25.82
CA ALA A 571 -9.50 -19.55 -25.32
C ALA A 571 -9.45 -20.65 -26.40
N TYR A 572 -8.24 -21.14 -26.70
CA TYR A 572 -8.05 -22.41 -27.39
C TYR A 572 -7.13 -23.34 -26.59
N LEU A 573 -7.74 -24.40 -26.07
CA LEU A 573 -7.15 -25.65 -25.62
C LEU A 573 -8.02 -26.75 -26.26
N PRO A 574 -7.45 -27.88 -26.72
CA PRO A 574 -7.16 -28.92 -25.73
C PRO A 574 -5.96 -29.87 -26.02
N LEU A 575 -5.30 -30.25 -24.91
CA LEU A 575 -4.89 -31.62 -24.53
C LEU A 575 -3.77 -32.39 -25.27
N LEU A 576 -2.94 -33.03 -24.41
CA LEU A 576 -2.18 -34.28 -24.57
C LEU A 576 -0.86 -34.28 -25.36
N SER A 577 0.25 -34.05 -24.63
CA SER A 577 1.29 -35.07 -24.39
C SER A 577 2.24 -34.64 -23.27
#